data_AF-A0A372JCQ8-F1
#
_entry.id   AF-A0A372JCQ8-F1
#
_cell.length_a   1.000
_cell.length_b   1.000
_cell.length_c   1.000
_cell.angle_alpha   90.00
_cell.angle_beta   90.00
_cell.angle_gamma   90.00
#
_symmetry.space_group_name_H-M   'P 1'
#
loop_
_entity.id
_entity.type
_entity.pdbx_description
1 polymer ?
#
loop_
_entity_poly.entity_id
_entity_poly.type
_entity_poly.pdbx_seq_one_letter_code
_entity_poly.pdbx_strand_id
1 'polypeptide(L)'
;ELARALATPLALWLVRVHADARADPAPLLDRALLPTARDIEDHLLDGLVETALRHPAPRRAGALPRRVPDEEVRAGRRWLAFLARHLNALGTRDLEWWELRRAVSPAARALAAGLAALLVSVPLFAVCDTALRAAADPEKGEILPGGWRFGIVVALAFTAVRLVPRRLVSRRLVSRRSGSRRSGVLDGEGAAKALDSAVVFLAAVTVMMLWPAGMLATGSFSGLPEKLVVALLLATPLGLGHLLGARRSDRPSFAHLGLRGRTRELARHAARSALLLYAGVAGTYSAAATGLVLVQHDTTALRELRAAGPPLLLTMALTMLPMGLTLGTVRWASVPAATDRPEDPRASLRRDLGLTALMAAGLTAAAAAGSLAVALGPAGPATKDGVALAQAWFVLAFVPLVSAGLAATLTSAGGGYALAVAVLAARGRLPWRCMAWLDEAYRSGLLRRVGPAFQFRHAELQDRLASTRDRPSP
;
A
#
# COMPACT_ATOMS: atom_id res chain seq x y z
N GLU A 1 31.36 34.66 -25.62
CA GLU A 1 30.73 33.45 -25.00
C GLU A 1 31.15 33.19 -23.57
N LEU A 2 32.41 32.89 -23.24
CA LEU A 2 32.82 32.62 -21.84
C LEU A 2 32.41 33.73 -20.85
N ALA A 3 32.73 35.00 -21.16
CA ALA A 3 32.28 36.14 -20.33
C ALA A 3 30.75 36.26 -20.21
N ARG A 4 30.00 35.83 -21.23
CA ARG A 4 28.53 35.82 -21.23
C ARG A 4 27.98 34.68 -20.37
N ALA A 5 28.61 33.50 -20.40
CA ALA A 5 28.27 32.38 -19.52
C ALA A 5 28.53 32.74 -18.04
N LEU A 6 29.71 33.32 -17.76
CA LEU A 6 30.14 33.75 -16.42
C LEU A 6 29.40 34.98 -15.89
N ALA A 7 28.50 35.58 -16.66
CA ALA A 7 27.63 36.65 -16.18
C ALA A 7 26.52 36.13 -15.24
N THR A 8 26.30 34.81 -15.18
CA THR A 8 25.30 34.21 -14.30
C THR A 8 25.91 33.80 -12.95
N PRO A 9 25.20 34.01 -11.81
CA PRO A 9 25.66 33.53 -10.51
C PRO A 9 25.91 32.02 -10.47
N LEU A 10 25.16 31.25 -11.26
CA LEU A 10 25.31 29.81 -11.39
C LEU A 10 26.65 29.43 -12.02
N ALA A 11 27.01 30.01 -13.18
CA ALA A 11 28.25 29.68 -13.87
C ALA A 11 29.49 30.04 -13.04
N LEU A 12 29.47 31.17 -12.33
CA LEU A 12 30.55 31.56 -11.40
C LEU A 12 30.70 30.54 -10.26
N TRP A 13 29.59 30.06 -9.70
CA TRP A 13 29.61 29.01 -8.69
C TRP A 13 30.15 27.69 -9.25
N LEU A 14 29.75 27.29 -10.47
CA LEU A 14 30.21 26.06 -11.11
C LEU A 14 31.71 26.06 -11.39
N VAL A 15 32.26 27.18 -11.88
CA VAL A 15 33.70 27.33 -12.11
C VAL A 15 34.47 27.21 -10.81
N ARG A 16 33.97 27.81 -9.71
CA ARG A 16 34.60 27.66 -8.39
C ARG A 16 34.65 26.21 -7.95
N VAL A 17 33.55 25.47 -8.10
CA VAL A 17 33.50 24.04 -7.77
C VAL A 17 34.47 23.20 -8.61
N HIS A 18 34.61 23.52 -9.91
CA HIS A 18 35.57 22.85 -10.79
C HIS A 18 37.03 23.16 -10.42
N ALA A 19 37.32 24.41 -10.08
CA ALA A 19 38.64 24.84 -9.63
C ALA A 19 39.02 24.15 -8.31
N ASP A 20 38.10 24.07 -7.35
CA ASP A 20 38.29 23.36 -6.07
C ASP A 20 38.52 21.85 -6.29
N ALA A 21 37.91 21.28 -7.34
CA ALA A 21 38.10 19.89 -7.75
C ALA A 21 39.37 19.65 -8.59
N ARG A 22 40.17 20.70 -8.87
CA ARG A 22 41.36 20.67 -9.74
C ARG A 22 41.10 20.10 -11.14
N ALA A 23 39.91 20.38 -11.69
CA ALA A 23 39.60 20.02 -13.07
C ALA A 23 40.41 20.88 -14.05
N ASP A 24 40.82 20.31 -15.19
CA ASP A 24 41.56 21.03 -16.24
C ASP A 24 40.68 22.13 -16.85
N PRO A 25 41.10 23.42 -16.80
CA PRO A 25 40.34 24.51 -17.37
C PRO A 25 40.53 24.68 -18.89
N ALA A 26 41.49 23.98 -19.52
CA ALA A 26 41.80 24.15 -20.94
C ALA A 26 40.59 23.99 -21.89
N PRO A 27 39.66 23.03 -21.67
CA PRO A 27 38.47 22.89 -22.51
C PRO A 27 37.54 24.11 -22.51
N LEU A 28 37.54 24.94 -21.45
CA LEU A 28 36.69 26.14 -21.35
C LEU A 28 37.16 27.27 -22.28
N LEU A 29 38.41 27.21 -22.76
CA LEU A 29 39.00 28.20 -23.66
C LEU A 29 38.87 27.78 -25.14
N ASP A 30 38.53 26.52 -25.40
CA ASP A 30 38.40 25.97 -26.76
C ASP A 30 37.03 26.29 -27.36
N ARG A 31 37.01 27.25 -28.29
CA ARG A 31 35.79 27.66 -29.00
C ARG A 31 35.32 26.67 -30.07
N ALA A 32 36.19 25.76 -30.52
CA ALA A 32 35.80 24.71 -31.44
C ALA A 32 35.01 23.62 -30.70
N LEU A 33 35.38 23.33 -29.45
CA LEU A 33 34.67 22.38 -28.59
C LEU A 33 33.41 22.99 -27.96
N LEU A 34 33.47 24.24 -27.49
CA LEU A 34 32.38 24.92 -26.77
C LEU A 34 32.03 26.26 -27.46
N PRO A 35 31.27 26.22 -28.58
CA PRO A 35 31.05 27.39 -29.41
C PRO A 35 30.10 28.42 -28.79
N THR A 36 29.20 28.01 -27.88
CA THR A 36 28.21 28.89 -27.26
C THR A 36 28.35 28.99 -25.74
N ALA A 37 27.82 30.07 -25.14
CA ALA A 37 27.71 30.18 -23.68
C ALA A 37 26.95 29.01 -23.04
N ARG A 38 25.97 28.43 -23.76
CA ARG A 38 25.20 27.27 -23.31
C ARG A 38 26.03 26.00 -23.30
N ASP A 39 26.89 25.80 -24.29
CA ASP A 39 27.80 24.64 -24.32
C ASP A 39 28.81 24.69 -23.16
N ILE A 40 29.30 25.89 -22.82
CA ILE A 40 30.17 26.10 -21.65
C ILE A 40 29.44 25.76 -20.35
N GLU A 41 28.21 26.25 -20.19
CA GLU A 41 27.38 25.95 -19.01
C GLU A 41 27.09 24.44 -18.90
N ASP A 42 26.71 23.80 -20.01
CA ASP A 42 26.43 22.37 -20.08
C ASP A 42 27.66 21.52 -19.74
N HIS A 43 28.85 21.91 -20.23
CA HIS A 43 30.12 21.25 -19.90
C HIS A 43 30.43 21.35 -18.39
N LEU A 44 30.24 22.52 -17.80
CA LEU A 44 30.42 22.74 -16.36
C LEU A 44 29.39 21.94 -15.53
N LEU A 45 28.15 21.81 -15.98
CA LEU A 45 27.14 20.97 -15.31
C LEU A 45 27.52 19.47 -15.38
N ASP A 46 27.98 19.00 -16.53
CA ASP A 46 28.38 17.60 -16.72
C ASP A 46 29.61 17.23 -15.87
N GLY A 47 30.57 18.17 -15.73
CA GLY A 47 31.73 18.03 -14.86
C GLY A 47 31.39 18.11 -13.37
N LEU A 48 30.39 18.92 -12.98
CA LEU A 48 29.86 18.94 -11.60
C LEU A 48 29.30 17.57 -11.23
N VAL A 49 28.49 16.97 -12.12
CA VAL A 49 27.90 15.65 -11.90
C VAL A 49 28.97 14.57 -11.82
N GLU A 50 29.97 14.58 -12.71
CA GLU A 50 31.10 13.63 -12.65
C GLU A 50 31.82 13.72 -11.31
N THR A 51 32.21 14.93 -10.92
CA THR A 51 32.99 15.19 -9.71
C THR A 51 32.22 14.75 -8.47
N ALA A 52 30.95 15.13 -8.36
CA ALA A 52 30.10 14.80 -7.21
C ALA A 52 29.84 13.29 -7.09
N LEU A 53 29.75 12.55 -8.20
CA LEU A 53 29.56 11.11 -8.19
C LEU A 53 30.86 10.33 -7.95
N ARG A 54 31.99 10.85 -8.42
CA ARG A 54 33.32 10.24 -8.24
C ARG A 54 33.87 10.46 -6.82
N HIS A 55 33.53 11.58 -6.21
CA HIS A 55 33.96 11.99 -4.88
C HIS A 55 32.75 12.31 -3.98
N PRO A 56 31.93 11.31 -3.61
CA PRO A 56 30.77 11.53 -2.76
C PRO A 56 31.19 11.96 -1.35
N ALA A 57 30.39 12.83 -0.74
CA ALA A 57 30.64 13.30 0.62
C ALA A 57 30.69 12.13 1.63
N PRO A 58 31.62 12.14 2.61
CA PRO A 58 31.76 11.05 3.56
C PRO A 58 30.49 10.86 4.40
N ARG A 59 30.10 9.59 4.61
CA ARG A 59 28.82 9.27 5.29
C ARG A 59 28.78 9.65 6.77
N ARG A 60 29.95 9.70 7.40
CA ARG A 60 30.20 10.05 8.80
C ARG A 60 31.43 10.94 8.84
N ALA A 61 31.46 11.88 9.78
CA ALA A 61 32.67 12.66 10.04
C ALA A 61 33.84 11.70 10.32
N GLY A 62 34.97 11.89 9.62
CA GLY A 62 36.16 11.05 9.73
C GLY A 62 36.16 9.76 8.90
N ALA A 63 35.12 9.46 8.11
CA ALA A 63 35.17 8.33 7.19
C ALA A 63 36.18 8.57 6.04
N LEU A 64 37.01 7.57 5.76
CA LEU A 64 37.99 7.64 4.66
C LEU A 64 37.29 7.87 3.31
N PRO A 65 37.88 8.69 2.41
CA PRO A 65 37.38 8.86 1.05
C PRO A 65 37.32 7.52 0.33
N ARG A 66 36.15 7.19 -0.25
CA ARG A 66 35.98 5.98 -1.06
C ARG A 66 36.14 6.34 -2.53
N ARG A 67 37.06 5.66 -3.23
CA ARG A 67 37.15 5.74 -4.69
C ARG A 67 35.97 4.98 -5.30
N VAL A 68 35.16 5.67 -6.10
CA VAL A 68 33.99 5.11 -6.77
C VAL A 68 34.40 4.56 -8.14
N PRO A 69 34.09 3.29 -8.49
CA PRO A 69 34.38 2.75 -9.82
C PRO A 69 33.63 3.48 -10.94
N ASP A 70 34.19 3.52 -12.15
CA ASP A 70 33.58 4.25 -13.27
C ASP A 70 32.19 3.73 -13.65
N GLU A 71 31.94 2.44 -13.44
CA GLU A 71 30.61 1.86 -13.69
C GLU A 71 29.54 2.44 -12.74
N GLU A 72 29.88 2.67 -11.48
CA GLU A 72 28.98 3.26 -10.49
C GLU A 72 28.72 4.73 -10.79
N VAL A 73 29.74 5.47 -11.27
CA VAL A 73 29.57 6.85 -11.75
C VAL A 73 28.64 6.89 -12.98
N ARG A 74 28.87 6.02 -13.97
CA ARG A 74 27.98 5.88 -15.14
C ARG A 74 26.55 5.51 -14.72
N ALA A 75 26.38 4.63 -13.74
CA ALA A 75 25.07 4.27 -13.20
C ALA A 75 24.40 5.46 -12.52
N GLY A 76 25.12 6.21 -11.68
CA GLY A 76 24.65 7.44 -11.04
C GLY A 76 24.16 8.47 -12.04
N ARG A 77 24.91 8.71 -13.12
CA ARG A 77 24.50 9.59 -14.23
C ARG A 77 23.20 9.12 -14.89
N ARG A 78 23.07 7.81 -15.18
CA ARG A 78 21.85 7.23 -15.75
C ARG A 78 20.64 7.40 -14.82
N TRP A 79 20.83 7.24 -13.52
CA TRP A 79 19.77 7.39 -12.51
C TRP A 79 19.33 8.86 -12.36
N LEU A 80 20.27 9.81 -12.31
CA LEU A 80 19.97 11.24 -12.30
C LEU A 80 19.21 11.66 -13.56
N ALA A 81 19.66 11.21 -14.73
CA ALA A 81 18.98 11.48 -16.01
C ALA A 81 17.58 10.86 -16.06
N PHE A 82 17.39 9.67 -15.48
CA PHE A 82 16.06 9.06 -15.36
C PHE A 82 15.14 9.90 -14.47
N LEU A 83 15.62 10.32 -13.30
CA LEU A 83 14.84 11.14 -12.37
C LEU A 83 14.48 12.49 -12.98
N ALA A 84 15.43 13.19 -13.62
CA ALA A 84 15.20 14.45 -14.29
C ALA A 84 14.10 14.36 -15.37
N ARG A 85 14.17 13.33 -16.24
CA ARG A 85 13.12 13.08 -17.23
C ARG A 85 11.77 12.76 -16.60
N HIS A 86 11.76 11.99 -15.52
CA HIS A 86 10.54 11.63 -14.83
C HIS A 86 9.86 12.86 -14.22
N LEU A 87 10.63 13.74 -13.57
CA LEU A 87 10.14 14.98 -12.98
C LEU A 87 9.67 15.98 -14.03
N ASN A 88 10.41 16.15 -15.14
CA ASN A 88 9.99 16.99 -16.26
C ASN A 88 8.68 16.49 -16.89
N ALA A 89 8.53 15.16 -17.06
CA ALA A 89 7.28 14.58 -17.56
C ALA A 89 6.08 14.77 -16.61
N LEU A 90 6.34 14.89 -15.29
CA LEU A 90 5.33 15.20 -14.29
C LEU A 90 5.06 16.71 -14.15
N GLY A 91 5.88 17.57 -14.77
CA GLY A 91 5.79 19.03 -14.65
C GLY A 91 6.14 19.55 -13.25
N THR A 92 6.97 18.81 -12.49
CA THR A 92 7.36 19.17 -11.13
C THR A 92 8.89 19.22 -11.00
N ARG A 93 9.39 20.02 -10.05
CA ARG A 93 10.80 19.99 -9.63
C ARG A 93 10.98 19.24 -8.31
N ASP A 94 9.88 18.89 -7.66
CA ASP A 94 9.85 18.25 -6.35
C ASP A 94 9.81 16.74 -6.53
N LEU A 95 10.94 16.09 -6.24
CA LEU A 95 11.01 14.65 -6.07
C LEU A 95 10.45 14.27 -4.70
N GLU A 96 9.12 14.25 -4.64
CA GLU A 96 8.38 13.58 -3.59
C GLU A 96 8.52 12.05 -3.77
N TRP A 97 9.06 11.36 -2.77
CA TRP A 97 9.42 9.94 -2.92
C TRP A 97 8.20 9.07 -3.32
N TRP A 98 7.00 9.40 -2.87
CA TRP A 98 5.78 8.65 -3.20
C TRP A 98 5.31 8.84 -4.64
N GLU A 99 5.77 9.88 -5.34
CA GLU A 99 5.45 10.12 -6.75
C GLU A 99 6.20 9.18 -7.68
N LEU A 100 7.32 8.61 -7.23
CA LEU A 100 8.06 7.61 -8.00
C LEU A 100 7.19 6.38 -8.34
N ARG A 101 6.12 6.11 -7.56
CA ARG A 101 5.13 5.07 -7.90
C ARG A 101 4.42 5.32 -9.23
N ARG A 102 4.37 6.57 -9.70
CA ARG A 102 3.78 6.97 -10.99
C ARG A 102 4.66 6.58 -12.17
N ALA A 103 5.94 6.29 -11.96
CA ALA A 103 6.80 5.71 -12.99
C ALA A 103 6.38 4.27 -13.38
N VAL A 104 5.51 3.64 -12.58
CA VAL A 104 4.89 2.35 -12.87
C VAL A 104 3.39 2.54 -13.12
N SER A 105 2.88 1.93 -14.20
CA SER A 105 1.48 2.08 -14.57
C SER A 105 0.54 1.59 -13.45
N PRO A 106 -0.64 2.23 -13.27
CA PRO A 106 -1.64 1.77 -12.31
C PRO A 106 -2.03 0.31 -12.49
N ALA A 107 -2.10 -0.15 -13.75
CA ALA A 107 -2.41 -1.54 -14.08
C ALA A 107 -1.31 -2.50 -13.61
N ALA A 108 -0.03 -2.20 -13.84
CA ALA A 108 1.07 -3.03 -13.36
C ALA A 108 1.09 -3.11 -11.82
N ARG A 109 0.76 -2.01 -11.12
CA ARG A 109 0.64 -2.02 -9.66
C ARG A 109 -0.55 -2.85 -9.17
N ALA A 110 -1.69 -2.77 -9.86
CA ALA A 110 -2.86 -3.59 -9.54
C ALA A 110 -2.59 -5.09 -9.78
N LEU A 111 -1.96 -5.44 -10.91
CA LEU A 111 -1.56 -6.81 -11.24
C LEU A 111 -0.54 -7.36 -10.24
N ALA A 112 0.46 -6.57 -9.85
CA ALA A 112 1.42 -6.98 -8.82
C ALA A 112 0.73 -7.26 -7.48
N ALA A 113 -0.25 -6.43 -7.09
CA ALA A 113 -1.04 -6.66 -5.88
C ALA A 113 -1.92 -7.91 -5.98
N GLY A 114 -2.56 -8.14 -7.14
CA GLY A 114 -3.35 -9.35 -7.41
C GLY A 114 -2.50 -10.63 -7.40
N LEU A 115 -1.34 -10.60 -8.05
CA LEU A 115 -0.39 -11.72 -8.07
C LEU A 115 0.13 -12.03 -6.67
N ALA A 116 0.50 -11.02 -5.89
CA ALA A 116 0.92 -11.22 -4.51
C ALA A 116 -0.20 -11.82 -3.65
N ALA A 117 -1.43 -11.34 -3.79
CA ALA A 117 -2.59 -11.93 -3.11
C ALA A 117 -2.79 -13.40 -3.52
N LEU A 118 -2.66 -13.73 -4.81
CA LEU A 118 -2.75 -15.11 -5.32
C LEU A 118 -1.66 -16.02 -4.71
N LEU A 119 -0.40 -15.57 -4.77
CA LEU A 119 0.77 -16.32 -4.29
C LEU A 119 0.73 -16.59 -2.78
N VAL A 120 0.00 -15.78 -2.01
CA VAL A 120 -0.21 -16.03 -0.58
C VAL A 120 -1.48 -16.86 -0.34
N SER A 121 -2.58 -16.55 -1.02
CA SER A 121 -3.87 -17.20 -0.79
C SER A 121 -3.89 -18.68 -1.14
N VAL A 122 -3.28 -19.07 -2.27
CA VAL A 122 -3.35 -20.45 -2.76
C VAL A 122 -2.58 -21.42 -1.86
N PRO A 123 -1.30 -21.17 -1.49
CA PRO A 123 -0.58 -22.05 -0.57
C PRO A 123 -1.24 -22.10 0.81
N LEU A 124 -1.73 -20.96 1.28
CA LEU A 124 -2.39 -20.86 2.57
C LEU A 124 -3.67 -21.71 2.62
N PHE A 125 -4.48 -21.68 1.56
CA PHE A 125 -5.61 -22.58 1.40
C PHE A 125 -5.18 -24.05 1.38
N ALA A 126 -4.17 -24.39 0.57
CA ALA A 126 -3.69 -25.77 0.48
C ALA A 126 -3.24 -26.30 1.86
N VAL A 127 -2.49 -25.51 2.62
CA VAL A 127 -2.05 -25.85 3.98
C VAL A 127 -3.24 -26.06 4.91
N CYS A 128 -4.21 -25.15 4.93
CA CYS A 128 -5.39 -25.31 5.79
C CYS A 128 -6.24 -26.51 5.41
N ASP A 129 -6.43 -26.74 4.11
CA ASP A 129 -7.15 -27.89 3.62
C ASP A 129 -6.48 -29.17 4.12
N THR A 130 -5.17 -29.34 3.87
CA THR A 130 -4.41 -30.51 4.34
C THR A 130 -4.45 -30.68 5.87
N ALA A 131 -4.35 -29.61 6.64
CA ALA A 131 -4.42 -29.67 8.10
C ALA A 131 -5.80 -30.11 8.59
N LEU A 132 -6.88 -29.65 7.95
CA LEU A 132 -8.24 -30.07 8.27
C LEU A 132 -8.50 -31.52 7.85
N ARG A 133 -7.94 -31.99 6.72
CA ARG A 133 -7.98 -33.42 6.34
C ARG A 133 -7.33 -34.31 7.39
N ALA A 134 -6.20 -33.85 7.95
CA ALA A 134 -5.47 -34.60 8.96
C ALA A 134 -6.18 -34.61 10.32
N ALA A 135 -6.95 -33.56 10.63
CA ALA A 135 -7.72 -33.45 11.87
C ALA A 135 -9.09 -34.16 11.80
N ALA A 136 -9.65 -34.31 10.59
CA ALA A 136 -10.93 -34.98 10.36
C ALA A 136 -10.78 -36.51 10.29
N ASP A 137 -11.75 -37.22 10.84
CA ASP A 137 -11.87 -38.68 10.75
C ASP A 137 -12.10 -39.10 9.27
N PRO A 138 -11.24 -39.93 8.66
CA PRO A 138 -11.25 -40.23 7.22
C PRO A 138 -12.56 -40.88 6.72
N GLU A 139 -13.34 -41.51 7.61
CA GLU A 139 -14.65 -42.09 7.25
C GLU A 139 -15.79 -41.06 7.21
N LYS A 140 -15.57 -39.83 7.66
CA LYS A 140 -16.64 -38.86 7.96
C LYS A 140 -16.62 -37.58 7.12
N GLY A 141 -15.53 -37.29 6.40
CA GLY A 141 -15.37 -36.01 5.69
C GLY A 141 -15.07 -36.17 4.20
N GLU A 142 -16.04 -35.88 3.33
CA GLU A 142 -15.72 -35.49 1.96
C GLU A 142 -15.06 -34.12 1.99
N ILE A 143 -13.77 -34.06 1.65
CA ILE A 143 -13.05 -32.80 1.58
C ILE A 143 -13.24 -32.19 0.20
N LEU A 144 -13.89 -31.02 0.15
CA LEU A 144 -14.31 -30.37 -1.08
C LEU A 144 -13.12 -30.05 -2.02
N PRO A 145 -13.09 -30.60 -3.25
CA PRO A 145 -12.11 -30.17 -4.25
C PRO A 145 -12.49 -28.77 -4.78
N GLY A 146 -11.67 -27.73 -4.53
CA GLY A 146 -11.91 -26.44 -5.21
C GLY A 146 -11.28 -25.15 -4.69
N GLY A 147 -10.65 -25.09 -3.52
CA GLY A 147 -10.24 -23.78 -2.97
C GLY A 147 -9.12 -23.05 -3.70
N TRP A 148 -8.38 -23.71 -4.60
CA TRP A 148 -7.48 -22.99 -5.53
C TRP A 148 -8.26 -22.06 -6.49
N ARG A 149 -9.49 -22.45 -6.89
CA ARG A 149 -10.38 -21.60 -7.70
C ARG A 149 -10.79 -20.35 -6.92
N PHE A 150 -11.00 -20.48 -5.60
CA PHE A 150 -11.33 -19.36 -4.72
C PHE A 150 -10.18 -18.32 -4.64
N GLY A 151 -8.94 -18.77 -4.45
CA GLY A 151 -7.78 -17.89 -4.46
C GLY A 151 -7.65 -17.08 -5.76
N ILE A 152 -7.97 -17.70 -6.90
CA ILE A 152 -8.01 -17.04 -8.21
C ILE A 152 -9.12 -15.98 -8.26
N VAL A 153 -10.35 -16.29 -7.83
CA VAL A 153 -11.45 -15.32 -7.87
C VAL A 153 -11.19 -14.12 -6.95
N VAL A 154 -10.64 -14.34 -5.74
CA VAL A 154 -10.23 -13.26 -4.84
C VAL A 154 -9.17 -12.38 -5.50
N ALA A 155 -8.12 -12.97 -6.09
CA ALA A 155 -7.08 -12.22 -6.78
C ALA A 155 -7.63 -11.40 -7.96
N LEU A 156 -8.53 -11.99 -8.76
CA LEU A 156 -9.19 -11.31 -9.89
C LEU A 156 -10.09 -10.17 -9.40
N ALA A 157 -10.89 -10.39 -8.35
CA ALA A 157 -11.73 -9.34 -7.77
C ALA A 157 -10.90 -8.17 -7.25
N PHE A 158 -9.81 -8.42 -6.51
CA PHE A 158 -8.91 -7.39 -6.03
C PHE A 158 -8.24 -6.61 -7.18
N THR A 159 -7.86 -7.31 -8.24
CA THR A 159 -7.30 -6.70 -9.44
C THR A 159 -8.34 -5.83 -10.15
N ALA A 160 -9.55 -6.36 -10.35
CA ALA A 160 -10.66 -5.67 -11.00
C ALA A 160 -11.05 -4.39 -10.26
N VAL A 161 -11.28 -4.45 -8.93
CA VAL A 161 -11.59 -3.28 -8.07
C VAL A 161 -10.61 -2.13 -8.31
N ARG A 162 -9.33 -2.45 -8.51
CA ARG A 162 -8.27 -1.44 -8.65
C ARG A 162 -8.03 -0.97 -10.07
N LEU A 163 -8.46 -1.75 -11.06
CA LEU A 163 -8.42 -1.37 -12.47
C LEU A 163 -9.61 -0.48 -12.84
N VAL A 164 -10.73 -0.50 -12.11
CA VAL A 164 -11.90 0.36 -12.38
C VAL A 164 -11.48 1.84 -12.35
N PRO A 165 -11.50 2.55 -13.50
CA PRO A 165 -11.09 3.95 -13.55
C PRO A 165 -12.10 4.84 -12.82
N ARG A 166 -11.68 5.50 -11.73
CA ARG A 166 -12.53 6.42 -10.94
C ARG A 166 -13.15 7.56 -11.75
N ARG A 167 -12.57 7.92 -12.91
CA ARG A 167 -13.09 8.95 -13.82
C ARG A 167 -14.48 8.61 -14.39
N LEU A 168 -14.81 7.31 -14.51
CA LEU A 168 -16.14 6.87 -14.95
C LEU A 168 -17.20 7.05 -13.85
N VAL A 169 -16.80 6.98 -12.59
CA VAL A 169 -17.69 7.06 -11.42
C VAL A 169 -17.94 8.51 -11.01
N SER A 170 -16.89 9.35 -11.00
CA SER A 170 -17.03 10.78 -10.64
C SER A 170 -17.83 11.56 -11.68
N ARG A 171 -17.66 11.28 -12.99
CA ARG A 171 -18.43 11.95 -14.05
C ARG A 171 -19.93 11.69 -13.97
N ARG A 172 -20.35 10.45 -13.66
CA ARG A 172 -21.79 10.10 -13.59
C ARG A 172 -22.50 10.59 -12.33
N LEU A 173 -21.80 10.68 -11.20
CA LEU A 173 -22.37 11.19 -9.95
C LEU A 173 -22.44 12.72 -9.92
N VAL A 174 -21.47 13.41 -10.53
CA VAL A 174 -21.47 14.88 -10.62
C VAL A 174 -22.44 15.38 -11.70
N SER A 175 -22.64 14.64 -12.80
CA SER A 175 -23.55 15.09 -13.88
C SER A 175 -25.04 14.94 -13.55
N ARG A 176 -25.43 14.41 -12.39
CA ARG A 176 -26.83 14.14 -12.03
C ARG A 176 -27.39 15.01 -10.90
N ARG A 177 -26.62 16.00 -10.42
CA ARG A 177 -27.03 16.86 -9.30
C ARG A 177 -26.78 18.35 -9.56
N SER A 178 -27.30 18.84 -10.69
CA SER A 178 -27.65 20.25 -10.83
C SER A 178 -29.13 20.40 -10.44
N GLY A 179 -29.39 20.86 -9.22
CA GLY A 179 -30.75 21.18 -8.75
C GLY A 179 -31.17 20.42 -7.49
N SER A 180 -30.66 20.83 -6.33
CA SER A 180 -31.34 20.76 -5.02
C SER A 180 -30.34 20.98 -3.89
N ARG A 181 -30.40 22.16 -3.28
CA ARG A 181 -29.74 22.49 -2.01
C ARG A 181 -30.49 21.77 -0.88
N ARG A 182 -30.12 20.53 -0.56
CA ARG A 182 -30.32 19.95 0.78
C ARG A 182 -29.10 19.15 1.20
N SER A 183 -28.57 19.53 2.35
CA SER A 183 -27.47 18.94 3.11
C SER A 183 -27.67 17.44 3.31
N GLY A 184 -26.62 16.64 3.05
CA GLY A 184 -26.64 15.22 3.38
C GLY A 184 -25.62 14.38 2.62
N VAL A 185 -24.38 14.42 3.10
CA VAL A 185 -23.44 13.29 3.21
C VAL A 185 -23.17 12.49 1.94
N LEU A 186 -22.09 12.84 1.25
CA LEU A 186 -20.96 11.95 0.87
C LEU A 186 -20.09 12.79 -0.08
N ASP A 187 -19.00 13.35 0.45
CA ASP A 187 -17.95 13.94 -0.39
C ASP A 187 -17.50 12.91 -1.45
N GLY A 188 -16.89 13.36 -2.55
CA GLY A 188 -16.42 12.46 -3.61
C GLY A 188 -15.53 11.31 -3.09
N GLU A 189 -14.83 11.53 -1.99
CA GLU A 189 -14.10 10.50 -1.25
C GLU A 189 -15.01 9.46 -0.58
N GLY A 190 -16.12 9.90 0.04
CA GLY A 190 -17.11 9.02 0.65
C GLY A 190 -17.78 8.11 -0.38
N ALA A 191 -18.15 8.65 -1.54
CA ALA A 191 -18.70 7.87 -2.65
C ALA A 191 -17.70 6.84 -3.19
N ALA A 192 -16.41 7.20 -3.28
CA ALA A 192 -15.35 6.27 -3.67
C ALA A 192 -15.13 5.16 -2.63
N LYS A 193 -15.17 5.46 -1.33
CA LYS A 193 -15.08 4.48 -0.23
C LYS A 193 -16.29 3.53 -0.23
N ALA A 194 -17.48 4.05 -0.51
CA ALA A 194 -18.70 3.26 -0.63
C ALA A 194 -18.67 2.32 -1.84
N LEU A 195 -18.19 2.80 -3.00
CA LEU A 195 -18.00 1.97 -4.20
C LEU A 195 -16.97 0.86 -3.96
N ASP A 196 -15.82 1.19 -3.37
CA ASP A 196 -14.78 0.20 -3.05
C ASP A 196 -15.32 -0.88 -2.11
N SER A 197 -16.09 -0.49 -1.09
CA SER A 197 -16.76 -1.43 -0.18
C SER A 197 -17.83 -2.26 -0.89
N ALA A 198 -18.58 -1.66 -1.81
CA ALA A 198 -19.62 -2.32 -2.61
C ALA A 198 -19.02 -3.33 -3.60
N VAL A 199 -17.88 -3.04 -4.24
CA VAL A 199 -17.23 -4.00 -5.16
C VAL A 199 -16.59 -5.14 -4.39
N VAL A 200 -15.97 -4.88 -3.23
CA VAL A 200 -15.48 -5.94 -2.34
C VAL A 200 -16.63 -6.82 -1.84
N PHE A 201 -17.76 -6.20 -1.49
CA PHE A 201 -19.00 -6.89 -1.12
C PHE A 201 -19.57 -7.72 -2.29
N LEU A 202 -19.68 -7.14 -3.49
CA LEU A 202 -20.15 -7.82 -4.70
C LEU A 202 -19.24 -8.96 -5.11
N ALA A 203 -17.93 -8.83 -4.94
CA ALA A 203 -16.98 -9.92 -5.16
C ALA A 203 -17.19 -11.05 -4.14
N ALA A 204 -17.34 -10.73 -2.86
CA ALA A 204 -17.67 -11.72 -1.83
C ALA A 204 -19.01 -12.43 -2.12
N VAL A 205 -20.03 -11.69 -2.56
CA VAL A 205 -21.34 -12.21 -2.97
C VAL A 205 -21.25 -13.06 -4.24
N THR A 206 -20.46 -12.65 -5.25
CA THR A 206 -20.28 -13.41 -6.50
C THR A 206 -19.56 -14.73 -6.22
N VAL A 207 -18.55 -14.69 -5.37
CA VAL A 207 -17.85 -15.88 -4.86
C VAL A 207 -18.81 -16.78 -4.10
N MET A 208 -19.68 -16.21 -3.25
CA MET A 208 -20.74 -16.94 -2.54
C MET A 208 -21.80 -17.52 -3.47
N MET A 209 -21.99 -16.98 -4.68
CA MET A 209 -22.94 -17.50 -5.69
C MET A 209 -22.32 -18.62 -6.55
N LEU A 210 -20.99 -18.63 -6.71
CA LEU A 210 -20.27 -19.71 -7.40
C LEU A 210 -19.92 -20.89 -6.47
N TRP A 211 -19.79 -20.64 -5.16
CA TRP A 211 -19.57 -21.63 -4.10
C TRP A 211 -20.66 -22.73 -3.97
N PRO A 212 -21.97 -22.45 -4.06
CA PRO A 212 -23.03 -23.41 -3.74
C PRO A 212 -23.27 -24.44 -4.85
N ALA A 213 -22.82 -24.17 -6.09
CA ALA A 213 -23.00 -25.09 -7.19
C ALA A 213 -22.31 -26.45 -6.97
N GLY A 214 -21.22 -26.48 -6.20
CA GLY A 214 -20.56 -27.72 -5.77
C GLY A 214 -21.21 -28.39 -4.55
N MET A 215 -22.00 -27.67 -3.74
CA MET A 215 -22.57 -28.16 -2.47
C MET A 215 -24.05 -28.54 -2.55
N LEU A 216 -24.82 -27.92 -3.44
CA LEU A 216 -26.17 -28.40 -3.80
C LEU A 216 -26.12 -29.84 -4.36
N ALA A 217 -24.97 -30.26 -4.87
CA ALA A 217 -24.72 -31.63 -5.32
C ALA A 217 -24.43 -32.63 -4.17
N THR A 218 -23.98 -32.19 -2.99
CA THR A 218 -23.55 -33.08 -1.88
C THR A 218 -24.45 -33.04 -0.63
N GLY A 219 -25.43 -32.14 -0.56
CA GLY A 219 -26.48 -32.15 0.47
C GLY A 219 -26.03 -31.81 1.91
N SER A 220 -24.79 -31.36 2.12
CA SER A 220 -24.19 -31.25 3.47
C SER A 220 -24.53 -29.99 4.30
N PHE A 221 -25.44 -29.11 3.85
CA PHE A 221 -25.71 -27.81 4.53
C PHE A 221 -27.22 -27.50 4.58
N SER A 222 -27.93 -28.11 5.52
CA SER A 222 -29.37 -27.90 5.71
C SER A 222 -29.72 -27.07 6.96
N GLY A 223 -28.75 -26.69 7.79
CA GLY A 223 -28.95 -26.04 9.08
C GLY A 223 -29.13 -24.51 9.05
N LEU A 224 -29.95 -24.02 9.98
CA LEU A 224 -30.26 -22.62 10.27
C LEU A 224 -29.06 -21.81 10.83
N PRO A 225 -28.25 -22.33 11.77
CA PRO A 225 -27.05 -21.66 12.28
C PRO A 225 -25.94 -21.50 11.23
N GLU A 226 -25.82 -22.43 10.29
CA GLU A 226 -24.79 -22.40 9.24
C GLU A 226 -24.99 -21.22 8.27
N LYS A 227 -26.24 -20.96 7.85
CA LYS A 227 -26.60 -19.82 6.99
C LYS A 227 -26.32 -18.48 7.68
N LEU A 228 -26.52 -18.43 9.00
CA LEU A 228 -26.25 -17.24 9.82
C LEU A 228 -24.74 -16.98 9.98
N VAL A 229 -23.95 -18.04 10.16
CA VAL A 229 -22.48 -17.95 10.20
C VAL A 229 -21.91 -17.43 8.89
N VAL A 230 -22.40 -17.92 7.74
CA VAL A 230 -21.98 -17.43 6.42
C VAL A 230 -22.37 -15.95 6.24
N ALA A 231 -23.60 -15.56 6.59
CA ALA A 231 -24.04 -14.16 6.53
C ALA A 231 -23.20 -13.22 7.41
N LEU A 232 -22.71 -13.72 8.54
CA LEU A 232 -21.93 -12.94 9.50
C LEU A 232 -20.44 -12.88 9.16
N LEU A 233 -19.86 -13.95 8.59
CA LEU A 233 -18.52 -13.93 8.00
C LEU A 233 -18.42 -12.89 6.87
N LEU A 234 -19.52 -12.67 6.12
CA LEU A 234 -19.65 -11.62 5.10
C LEU A 234 -19.73 -10.18 5.64
N ALA A 235 -19.95 -9.98 6.95
CA ALA A 235 -19.84 -8.66 7.59
C ALA A 235 -18.37 -8.20 7.73
N THR A 236 -17.42 -9.14 7.66
CA THR A 236 -15.97 -8.89 7.72
C THR A 236 -15.47 -8.05 6.51
N PRO A 237 -15.89 -8.34 5.26
CA PRO A 237 -15.73 -7.47 4.09
C PRO A 237 -16.18 -6.02 4.26
N LEU A 238 -17.26 -5.75 5.01
CA LEU A 238 -17.77 -4.39 5.26
C LEU A 238 -16.83 -3.59 6.19
N GLY A 239 -16.35 -4.23 7.26
CA GLY A 239 -15.31 -3.66 8.13
C GLY A 239 -13.99 -3.44 7.40
N LEU A 240 -13.61 -4.37 6.53
CA LEU A 240 -12.44 -4.30 5.67
C LEU A 240 -12.53 -3.17 4.64
N GLY A 241 -13.70 -2.97 4.02
CA GLY A 241 -13.97 -1.87 3.09
C GLY A 241 -13.81 -0.49 3.75
N HIS A 242 -14.27 -0.35 4.99
CA HIS A 242 -14.02 0.86 5.80
C HIS A 242 -12.53 1.09 6.09
N LEU A 243 -11.80 0.01 6.41
CA LEU A 243 -10.37 0.05 6.74
C LEU A 243 -9.50 0.41 5.52
N LEU A 244 -9.78 -0.22 4.37
CA LEU A 244 -9.10 0.04 3.10
C LEU A 244 -9.47 1.40 2.53
N GLY A 245 -10.73 1.82 2.70
CA GLY A 245 -11.24 3.13 2.30
C GLY A 245 -10.59 4.27 3.08
N ALA A 246 -10.27 4.08 4.35
CA ALA A 246 -9.62 5.09 5.20
C ALA A 246 -8.20 5.47 4.77
N ARG A 247 -7.51 4.64 3.96
CA ARG A 247 -6.08 4.81 3.66
C ARG A 247 -5.76 5.18 2.20
N ARG A 248 -6.76 5.38 1.33
CA ARG A 248 -6.53 5.75 -0.08
C ARG A 248 -6.33 7.26 -0.24
N SER A 249 -5.28 7.83 0.36
CA SER A 249 -4.77 9.14 -0.01
C SER A 249 -3.59 8.98 -0.98
N ASP A 250 -3.54 9.79 -2.04
CA ASP A 250 -2.41 9.79 -2.98
C ASP A 250 -1.12 10.34 -2.36
N ARG A 251 -1.21 10.95 -1.18
CA ARG A 251 -0.09 11.48 -0.39
C ARG A 251 0.19 10.55 0.80
N PRO A 252 1.46 10.46 1.24
CA PRO A 252 1.81 9.68 2.42
C PRO A 252 1.05 10.22 3.63
N SER A 253 0.69 9.32 4.53
CA SER A 253 0.15 9.72 5.82
C SER A 253 1.32 10.23 6.65
N PHE A 254 1.37 11.54 6.93
CA PHE A 254 2.37 12.17 7.81
C PHE A 254 2.16 11.76 9.27
N ALA A 255 2.39 10.48 9.53
CA ALA A 255 1.96 9.85 10.76
C ALA A 255 3.05 9.85 11.81
N HIS A 256 2.68 10.26 13.01
CA HIS A 256 3.60 10.33 14.14
C HIS A 256 3.39 9.13 15.07
N LEU A 257 4.32 8.17 15.04
CA LEU A 257 4.31 6.97 15.88
C LEU A 257 4.92 7.20 17.28
N GLY A 258 5.22 8.44 17.66
CA GLY A 258 5.80 8.77 18.96
C GLY A 258 4.80 8.57 20.10
N LEU A 259 5.12 7.72 21.06
CA LEU A 259 4.23 7.38 22.18
C LEU A 259 4.30 8.36 23.37
N ARG A 260 5.42 9.07 23.54
CA ARG A 260 5.64 9.96 24.69
C ARG A 260 4.57 11.06 24.72
N GLY A 261 3.82 11.14 25.82
CA GLY A 261 2.75 12.12 26.03
C GLY A 261 1.42 11.83 25.33
N ARG A 262 1.33 10.77 24.51
CA ARG A 262 0.15 10.47 23.68
C ARG A 262 -0.54 9.15 24.00
N THR A 263 -0.13 8.43 25.04
CA THR A 263 -0.68 7.12 25.41
C THR A 263 -2.18 7.17 25.73
N ARG A 264 -2.65 8.22 26.42
CA ARG A 264 -4.09 8.42 26.70
C ARG A 264 -4.91 8.70 25.44
N GLU A 265 -4.32 9.38 24.46
CA GLU A 265 -4.96 9.65 23.16
C GLU A 265 -5.05 8.36 22.34
N LEU A 266 -3.95 7.60 22.29
CA LEU A 266 -3.89 6.27 21.67
C LEU A 266 -4.96 5.34 22.28
N ALA A 267 -5.01 5.22 23.60
CA ALA A 267 -5.98 4.36 24.29
C ALA A 267 -7.43 4.73 23.94
N ARG A 268 -7.75 6.03 23.90
CA ARG A 268 -9.09 6.51 23.50
C ARG A 268 -9.43 6.15 22.06
N HIS A 269 -8.54 6.36 21.10
CA HIS A 269 -8.80 6.04 19.70
C HIS A 269 -8.88 4.53 19.46
N ALA A 270 -8.00 3.74 20.10
CA ALA A 270 -8.01 2.28 20.07
C ALA A 270 -9.30 1.72 20.65
N ALA A 271 -9.68 2.13 21.87
CA ALA A 271 -10.90 1.68 22.53
C ALA A 271 -12.16 2.08 21.75
N ARG A 272 -12.25 3.34 21.31
CA ARG A 272 -13.41 3.81 20.53
C ARG A 272 -13.55 3.06 19.21
N SER A 273 -12.45 2.79 18.51
CA SER A 273 -12.50 2.08 17.23
C SER A 273 -12.82 0.59 17.41
N ALA A 274 -12.28 -0.06 18.44
CA ALA A 274 -12.65 -1.42 18.83
C ALA A 274 -14.13 -1.54 19.21
N LEU A 275 -14.64 -0.62 20.04
CA LEU A 275 -16.03 -0.60 20.47
C LEU A 275 -16.99 -0.39 19.28
N LEU A 276 -16.68 0.55 18.38
CA LEU A 276 -17.50 0.81 17.20
C LEU A 276 -17.53 -0.39 16.24
N LEU A 277 -16.39 -1.04 16.02
CA LEU A 277 -16.31 -2.21 15.15
C LEU A 277 -17.11 -3.39 15.74
N TYR A 278 -16.94 -3.64 17.05
CA TYR A 278 -17.71 -4.65 17.77
C TYR A 278 -19.21 -4.35 17.77
N ALA A 279 -19.62 -3.13 18.09
CA ALA A 279 -21.03 -2.74 18.11
C ALA A 279 -21.70 -2.85 16.73
N GLY A 280 -21.00 -2.49 15.65
CA GLY A 280 -21.51 -2.65 14.28
C GLY A 280 -21.75 -4.12 13.92
N VAL A 281 -20.83 -5.00 14.29
CA VAL A 281 -20.94 -6.45 14.05
C VAL A 281 -22.01 -7.08 14.93
N ALA A 282 -22.04 -6.79 16.23
CA ALA A 282 -23.07 -7.25 17.14
C ALA A 282 -24.47 -6.77 16.71
N GLY A 283 -24.59 -5.53 16.22
CA GLY A 283 -25.83 -5.01 15.65
C GLY A 283 -26.25 -5.76 14.38
N THR A 284 -25.30 -6.09 13.49
CA THR A 284 -25.57 -6.88 12.27
C THR A 284 -26.03 -8.29 12.63
N TYR A 285 -25.39 -8.93 13.61
CA TYR A 285 -25.81 -10.23 14.15
C TYR A 285 -27.23 -10.17 14.70
N SER A 286 -27.53 -9.22 15.59
CA SER A 286 -28.85 -9.06 16.19
C SER A 286 -29.94 -8.80 15.14
N ALA A 287 -29.64 -8.01 14.11
CA ALA A 287 -30.57 -7.75 13.02
C ALA A 287 -30.83 -9.01 12.16
N ALA A 288 -29.77 -9.75 11.79
CA ALA A 288 -29.89 -10.99 11.03
C ALA A 288 -30.67 -12.06 11.81
N ALA A 289 -30.35 -12.23 13.10
CA ALA A 289 -31.05 -13.10 14.03
C ALA A 289 -32.55 -12.77 14.12
N THR A 290 -32.87 -11.47 14.31
CA THR A 290 -34.27 -11.02 14.43
C THR A 290 -35.04 -11.22 13.13
N GLY A 291 -34.44 -10.88 11.98
CA GLY A 291 -35.05 -11.08 10.66
C GLY A 291 -35.36 -12.55 10.38
N LEU A 292 -34.46 -13.46 10.77
CA LEU A 292 -34.66 -14.89 10.55
C LEU A 292 -35.81 -15.45 11.39
N VAL A 293 -35.91 -15.04 12.66
CA VAL A 293 -37.02 -15.41 13.55
C VAL A 293 -38.36 -14.92 12.99
N LEU A 294 -38.40 -13.69 12.49
CA LEU A 294 -39.61 -13.11 11.89
C LEU A 294 -40.04 -13.84 10.62
N VAL A 295 -39.10 -14.32 9.80
CA VAL A 295 -39.41 -15.00 8.53
C VAL A 295 -39.84 -16.45 8.74
N GLN A 296 -39.17 -17.19 9.63
CA GLN A 296 -39.35 -18.64 9.71
C GLN A 296 -40.44 -19.10 10.69
N HIS A 297 -40.91 -18.24 11.59
CA HIS A 297 -41.96 -18.56 12.59
C HIS A 297 -41.66 -19.85 13.38
N ASP A 298 -40.39 -20.22 13.49
CA ASP A 298 -39.96 -21.51 14.02
C ASP A 298 -39.29 -21.35 15.39
N THR A 299 -39.75 -22.16 16.35
CA THR A 299 -39.24 -22.14 17.73
C THR A 299 -37.95 -22.95 17.90
N THR A 300 -37.65 -23.88 16.98
CA THR A 300 -36.35 -24.58 16.96
C THR A 300 -35.21 -23.65 16.56
N ALA A 301 -35.43 -22.78 15.57
CA ALA A 301 -34.50 -21.71 15.19
C ALA A 301 -34.05 -20.84 16.38
N LEU A 302 -34.98 -20.49 17.27
CA LEU A 302 -34.70 -19.67 18.46
C LEU A 302 -33.82 -20.40 19.48
N ARG A 303 -34.01 -21.72 19.65
CA ARG A 303 -33.18 -22.53 20.58
C ARG A 303 -31.76 -22.67 20.06
N GLU A 304 -31.60 -22.95 18.77
CA GLU A 304 -30.29 -23.05 18.13
C GLU A 304 -29.54 -21.71 18.15
N LEU A 305 -30.23 -20.60 17.87
CA LEU A 305 -29.65 -19.27 17.94
C LEU A 305 -29.20 -18.90 19.36
N ARG A 306 -29.97 -19.27 20.40
CA ARG A 306 -29.56 -19.07 21.80
C ARG A 306 -28.34 -19.90 22.18
N ALA A 307 -28.21 -21.11 21.65
CA ALA A 307 -27.06 -21.98 21.90
C ALA A 307 -25.81 -21.54 21.13
N ALA A 308 -25.95 -21.17 19.85
CA ALA A 308 -24.85 -20.79 18.96
C ALA A 308 -24.45 -19.31 19.07
N GLY A 309 -25.32 -18.46 19.61
CA GLY A 309 -25.10 -17.01 19.66
C GLY A 309 -23.91 -16.55 20.49
N PRO A 310 -23.78 -16.95 21.77
CA PRO A 310 -22.62 -16.58 22.59
C PRO A 310 -21.26 -16.95 21.99
N PRO A 311 -21.02 -18.19 21.50
CA PRO A 311 -19.73 -18.55 20.89
C PRO A 311 -19.47 -17.83 19.56
N LEU A 312 -20.52 -17.53 18.78
CA LEU A 312 -20.39 -16.76 17.55
C LEU A 312 -20.02 -15.29 17.85
N LEU A 313 -20.68 -14.67 18.83
CA LEU A 313 -20.37 -13.32 19.30
C LEU A 313 -18.95 -13.23 19.88
N LEU A 314 -18.49 -14.28 20.59
CA LEU A 314 -17.11 -14.35 21.08
C LEU A 314 -16.10 -14.44 19.93
N THR A 315 -16.36 -15.29 18.93
CA THR A 315 -15.52 -15.42 17.72
C THR A 315 -15.44 -14.10 16.96
N MET A 316 -16.56 -13.41 16.84
CA MET A 316 -16.64 -12.06 16.27
C MET A 316 -15.87 -11.03 17.12
N ALA A 317 -15.99 -11.07 18.44
CA ALA A 317 -15.26 -10.18 19.33
C ALA A 317 -13.74 -10.37 19.17
N LEU A 318 -13.27 -11.62 19.16
CA LEU A 318 -11.85 -11.96 19.05
C LEU A 318 -11.25 -11.57 17.70
N THR A 319 -12.03 -11.63 16.62
CA THR A 319 -11.60 -11.21 15.27
C THR A 319 -11.62 -9.69 15.10
N MET A 320 -12.65 -9.04 15.62
CA MET A 320 -12.85 -7.59 15.49
C MET A 320 -11.96 -6.78 16.43
N LEU A 321 -11.57 -7.33 17.57
CA LEU A 321 -10.74 -6.61 18.53
C LEU A 321 -9.37 -6.21 17.95
N PRO A 322 -8.54 -7.10 17.38
CA PRO A 322 -7.27 -6.71 16.74
C PRO A 322 -7.47 -5.71 15.61
N MET A 323 -8.52 -5.88 14.82
CA MET A 323 -8.86 -4.97 13.72
C MET A 323 -9.19 -3.56 14.24
N GLY A 324 -10.03 -3.46 15.26
CA GLY A 324 -10.44 -2.20 15.85
C GLY A 324 -9.31 -1.48 16.57
N LEU A 325 -8.44 -2.22 17.27
CA LEU A 325 -7.20 -1.69 17.84
C LEU A 325 -6.28 -1.13 16.75
N THR A 326 -6.14 -1.85 15.64
CA THR A 326 -5.34 -1.42 14.49
C THR A 326 -5.92 -0.16 13.83
N LEU A 327 -7.23 -0.10 13.62
CA LEU A 327 -7.87 1.09 13.07
C LEU A 327 -7.71 2.30 14.00
N GLY A 328 -7.86 2.10 15.31
CA GLY A 328 -7.69 3.16 16.29
C GLY A 328 -6.26 3.66 16.40
N THR A 329 -5.28 2.75 16.35
CA THR A 329 -3.85 3.13 16.31
C THR A 329 -3.50 3.89 15.04
N VAL A 330 -4.01 3.50 13.87
CA VAL A 330 -3.81 4.24 12.62
C VAL A 330 -4.47 5.62 12.65
N ARG A 331 -5.71 5.71 13.15
CA ARG A 331 -6.41 6.99 13.33
C ARG A 331 -5.65 7.92 14.28
N TRP A 332 -5.18 7.39 15.41
CA TRP A 332 -4.34 8.14 16.34
C TRP A 332 -3.05 8.64 15.68
N ALA A 333 -2.37 7.76 14.93
CA ALA A 333 -1.12 8.10 14.27
C ALA A 333 -1.31 9.16 13.17
N SER A 334 -2.50 9.23 12.57
CA SER A 334 -2.86 10.24 11.57
C SER A 334 -3.20 11.63 12.14
N VAL A 335 -3.36 11.76 13.47
CA VAL A 335 -3.54 13.07 14.11
C VAL A 335 -2.19 13.81 14.11
N PRO A 336 -2.11 15.02 13.52
CA PRO A 336 -0.87 15.81 13.46
C PRO A 336 -0.32 16.06 14.86
N ALA A 337 0.97 15.80 15.08
CA ALA A 337 1.65 16.19 16.31
C ALA A 337 2.19 17.61 16.12
N ALA A 338 2.00 18.49 17.10
CA ALA A 338 2.40 19.91 17.06
C ALA A 338 3.91 20.17 16.88
N THR A 339 4.75 19.14 16.72
CA THR A 339 6.18 19.29 16.48
C THR A 339 6.46 19.39 14.97
N ASP A 340 6.31 20.59 14.45
CA ASP A 340 6.57 20.98 13.06
C ASP A 340 8.10 21.04 12.81
N ARG A 341 8.74 19.87 12.71
CA ARG A 341 10.13 19.79 12.21
C ARG A 341 10.09 19.59 10.70
N PRO A 342 10.98 20.24 9.92
CA PRO A 342 11.13 19.93 8.50
C PRO A 342 11.38 18.43 8.34
N GLU A 343 10.45 17.74 7.68
CA GLU A 343 10.46 16.29 7.63
C GLU A 343 11.56 15.77 6.71
N ASP A 344 12.50 14.99 7.27
CA ASP A 344 13.44 14.21 6.47
C ASP A 344 12.66 13.22 5.57
N PRO A 345 12.88 13.21 4.25
CA PRO A 345 12.23 12.28 3.32
C PRO A 345 12.34 10.80 3.73
N ARG A 346 13.46 10.40 4.35
CA ARG A 346 13.62 9.01 4.85
C ARG A 346 12.76 8.75 6.08
N ALA A 347 12.61 9.73 6.95
CA ALA A 347 11.77 9.59 8.14
C ALA A 347 10.30 9.48 7.74
N SER A 348 9.83 10.26 6.77
CA SER A 348 8.46 10.16 6.25
C SER A 348 8.20 8.82 5.56
N LEU A 349 9.13 8.30 4.75
CA LEU A 349 9.02 6.95 4.18
C LEU A 349 8.95 5.86 5.27
N ARG A 350 9.82 5.91 6.29
CA ARG A 350 9.81 4.91 7.37
C ARG A 350 8.51 4.94 8.16
N ARG A 351 7.94 6.12 8.40
CA ARG A 351 6.64 6.27 9.08
C ARG A 351 5.50 5.67 8.26
N ASP A 352 5.47 5.94 6.95
CA ASP A 352 4.43 5.37 6.08
C ASP A 352 4.57 3.84 5.94
N LEU A 353 5.79 3.32 5.84
CA LEU A 353 6.06 1.88 5.87
C LEU A 353 5.67 1.26 7.23
N GLY A 354 5.96 1.93 8.33
CA GLY A 354 5.57 1.51 9.68
C GLY A 354 4.06 1.41 9.86
N LEU A 355 3.30 2.41 9.39
CA LEU A 355 1.83 2.34 9.35
C LEU A 355 1.31 1.22 8.47
N THR A 356 1.97 0.98 7.34
CA THR A 356 1.62 -0.10 6.43
C THR A 356 1.80 -1.45 7.09
N ALA A 357 2.95 -1.65 7.75
CA ALA A 357 3.26 -2.86 8.50
C ALA A 357 2.29 -3.06 9.67
N LEU A 358 1.94 -1.99 10.40
CA LEU A 358 0.95 -2.03 11.48
C LEU A 358 -0.42 -2.53 10.99
N MET A 359 -0.88 -2.02 9.84
CA MET A 359 -2.12 -2.46 9.21
C MET A 359 -2.08 -3.93 8.80
N ALA A 360 -1.00 -4.35 8.14
CA ALA A 360 -0.81 -5.75 7.74
C ALA A 360 -0.76 -6.68 8.96
N ALA A 361 -0.03 -6.29 10.01
CA ALA A 361 0.06 -7.03 11.27
C ALA A 361 -1.30 -7.12 11.96
N GLY A 362 -2.07 -6.03 12.00
CA GLY A 362 -3.41 -6.00 12.56
C GLY A 362 -4.41 -6.91 11.86
N LEU A 363 -4.39 -6.92 10.53
CA LEU A 363 -5.20 -7.81 9.71
C LEU A 363 -4.80 -9.28 9.89
N THR A 364 -3.50 -9.55 9.99
CA THR A 364 -2.98 -10.90 10.26
C THR A 364 -3.33 -11.37 11.67
N ALA A 365 -3.27 -10.48 12.66
CA ALA A 365 -3.67 -10.77 14.04
C ALA A 365 -5.18 -11.04 14.15
N ALA A 366 -6.01 -10.29 13.42
CA ALA A 366 -7.45 -10.56 13.32
C ALA A 366 -7.73 -11.93 12.69
N ALA A 367 -6.99 -12.27 11.63
CA ALA A 367 -7.09 -13.57 10.97
C ALA A 367 -6.68 -14.72 11.92
N ALA A 368 -5.56 -14.57 12.64
CA ALA A 368 -5.10 -15.57 13.61
C ALA A 368 -6.05 -15.72 14.80
N ALA A 369 -6.57 -14.61 15.34
CA ALA A 369 -7.50 -14.63 16.48
C ALA A 369 -8.81 -15.32 16.13
N GLY A 370 -9.34 -15.14 14.91
CA GLY A 370 -10.51 -15.89 14.47
C GLY A 370 -10.26 -17.36 14.25
N SER A 371 -9.08 -17.74 13.73
CA SER A 371 -8.72 -19.15 13.61
C SER A 371 -8.67 -19.83 14.98
N LEU A 372 -8.10 -19.15 15.98
CA LEU A 372 -8.09 -19.62 17.36
C LEU A 372 -9.51 -19.74 17.94
N ALA A 373 -10.36 -18.74 17.71
CA ALA A 373 -11.73 -18.75 18.20
C ALA A 373 -12.58 -19.88 17.59
N VAL A 374 -12.40 -20.16 16.30
CA VAL A 374 -13.08 -21.29 15.65
C VAL A 374 -12.55 -22.62 16.18
N ALA A 375 -11.24 -22.76 16.39
CA ALA A 375 -10.64 -23.98 16.93
C ALA A 375 -11.09 -24.29 18.37
N LEU A 376 -11.30 -23.25 19.20
CA LEU A 376 -11.78 -23.37 20.58
C LEU A 376 -13.31 -23.35 20.70
N GLY A 377 -14.03 -23.19 19.59
CA GLY A 377 -15.48 -23.09 19.56
C GLY A 377 -16.18 -24.40 19.94
N PRO A 378 -17.49 -24.36 20.25
CA PRO A 378 -18.26 -25.48 20.79
C PRO A 378 -18.36 -26.68 19.84
N ALA A 379 -18.16 -26.48 18.54
CA ALA A 379 -18.11 -27.56 17.56
C ALA A 379 -16.76 -28.30 17.56
N GLY A 380 -15.66 -27.62 17.88
CA GLY A 380 -14.28 -28.16 17.87
C GLY A 380 -13.83 -28.75 16.52
N PRO A 381 -12.53 -29.00 16.29
CA PRO A 381 -12.07 -29.58 15.03
C PRO A 381 -12.46 -31.06 14.83
N ALA A 382 -13.00 -31.72 15.86
CA ALA A 382 -13.32 -33.15 15.86
C ALA A 382 -14.72 -33.48 15.31
N THR A 383 -15.58 -32.49 15.05
CA THR A 383 -16.92 -32.70 14.49
C THR A 383 -16.97 -32.28 13.02
N LYS A 384 -17.88 -32.87 12.24
CA LYS A 384 -18.11 -32.47 10.83
C LYS A 384 -18.45 -30.97 10.74
N ASP A 385 -19.30 -30.50 11.66
CA ASP A 385 -19.75 -29.12 11.72
C ASP A 385 -18.61 -28.17 12.06
N GLY A 386 -17.69 -28.56 12.96
CA GLY A 386 -16.54 -27.76 13.32
C GLY A 386 -15.47 -27.68 12.22
N VAL A 387 -15.26 -28.76 11.46
CA VAL A 387 -14.42 -28.73 10.25
C VAL A 387 -15.02 -27.79 9.21
N ALA A 388 -16.34 -27.86 8.98
CA ALA A 388 -17.04 -27.00 8.05
C ALA A 388 -16.95 -25.51 8.45
N LEU A 389 -17.09 -25.20 9.74
CA LEU A 389 -16.92 -23.86 10.29
C LEU A 389 -15.48 -23.35 10.14
N ALA A 390 -14.48 -24.21 10.36
CA ALA A 390 -13.07 -23.87 10.15
C ALA A 390 -12.76 -23.58 8.69
N GLN A 391 -13.28 -24.39 7.76
CA GLN A 391 -13.16 -24.12 6.32
C GLN A 391 -13.85 -22.81 5.94
N ALA A 392 -15.08 -22.58 6.42
CA ALA A 392 -15.84 -21.36 6.14
C ALA A 392 -15.11 -20.11 6.65
N TRP A 393 -14.58 -20.13 7.88
CA TRP A 393 -13.74 -19.05 8.41
C TRP A 393 -12.50 -18.82 7.54
N PHE A 394 -11.80 -19.88 7.18
CA PHE A 394 -10.56 -19.77 6.44
C PHE A 394 -10.77 -19.15 5.06
N VAL A 395 -11.83 -19.58 4.37
CA VAL A 395 -12.19 -19.11 3.04
C VAL A 395 -12.80 -17.71 3.10
N LEU A 396 -13.81 -17.48 3.92
CA LEU A 396 -14.61 -16.26 3.89
C LEU A 396 -13.99 -15.09 4.67
N ALA A 397 -13.08 -15.38 5.60
CA ALA A 397 -12.44 -14.36 6.43
C ALA A 397 -10.91 -14.38 6.32
N PHE A 398 -10.25 -15.49 6.67
CA PHE A 398 -8.79 -15.53 6.80
C PHE A 398 -8.06 -15.14 5.50
N VAL A 399 -8.36 -15.82 4.40
CA VAL A 399 -7.74 -15.56 3.10
C VAL A 399 -8.01 -14.14 2.61
N PRO A 400 -9.26 -13.62 2.63
CA PRO A 400 -9.56 -12.22 2.32
C PRO A 400 -8.83 -11.20 3.21
N LEU A 401 -8.75 -11.43 4.53
CA LEU A 401 -8.08 -10.56 5.50
C LEU A 401 -6.58 -10.43 5.20
N VAL A 402 -5.90 -11.57 5.01
CA VAL A 402 -4.47 -11.62 4.69
C VAL A 402 -4.21 -11.01 3.30
N SER A 403 -5.01 -11.37 2.31
CA SER A 403 -4.92 -10.82 0.95
C SER A 403 -5.11 -9.32 0.92
N ALA A 404 -6.08 -8.81 1.69
CA ALA A 404 -6.34 -7.39 1.78
C ALA A 404 -5.21 -6.65 2.49
N GLY A 405 -4.59 -7.22 3.52
CA GLY A 405 -3.42 -6.63 4.17
C GLY A 405 -2.23 -6.53 3.23
N LEU A 406 -1.99 -7.57 2.44
CA LEU A 406 -0.94 -7.59 1.43
C LEU A 406 -1.22 -6.60 0.30
N ALA A 407 -2.46 -6.58 -0.22
CA ALA A 407 -2.86 -5.64 -1.26
C ALA A 407 -2.82 -4.19 -0.75
N ALA A 408 -3.26 -3.93 0.49
CA ALA A 408 -3.14 -2.61 1.13
C ALA A 408 -1.68 -2.18 1.24
N THR A 409 -0.79 -3.14 1.51
CA THR A 409 0.65 -2.89 1.58
C THR A 409 1.21 -2.46 0.24
N LEU A 410 0.98 -3.23 -0.82
CA LEU A 410 1.53 -2.96 -2.15
C LEU A 410 0.97 -1.70 -2.82
N THR A 411 -0.11 -1.15 -2.26
CA THR A 411 -0.79 0.01 -2.84
C THR A 411 -0.81 1.23 -1.94
N SER A 412 -0.18 1.15 -0.77
CA SER A 412 0.16 2.32 0.02
C SER A 412 1.19 3.18 -0.72
N ALA A 413 1.40 4.41 -0.26
CA ALA A 413 2.44 5.28 -0.80
C ALA A 413 3.84 4.61 -0.70
N GLY A 414 4.16 4.06 0.47
CA GLY A 414 5.42 3.36 0.76
C GLY A 414 5.58 2.04 -0.01
N GLY A 415 4.54 1.21 -0.09
CA GLY A 415 4.63 -0.04 -0.84
C GLY A 415 4.63 0.17 -2.35
N GLY A 416 3.88 1.16 -2.84
CA GLY A 416 3.95 1.58 -4.24
C GLY A 416 5.31 2.15 -4.62
N TYR A 417 5.94 2.92 -3.72
CA TYR A 417 7.33 3.37 -3.86
C TYR A 417 8.29 2.17 -3.89
N ALA A 418 8.19 1.25 -2.94
CA ALA A 418 9.07 0.08 -2.86
C ALA A 418 8.96 -0.80 -4.12
N LEU A 419 7.74 -1.03 -4.60
CA LEU A 419 7.49 -1.74 -5.86
C LEU A 419 8.10 -1.00 -7.05
N ALA A 420 7.94 0.32 -7.13
CA ALA A 420 8.52 1.12 -8.20
C ALA A 420 10.05 1.07 -8.18
N VAL A 421 10.68 1.19 -7.01
CA VAL A 421 12.13 1.05 -6.86
C VAL A 421 12.57 -0.35 -7.26
N ALA A 422 11.89 -1.41 -6.82
CA ALA A 422 12.25 -2.79 -7.18
C ALA A 422 12.20 -3.01 -8.70
N VAL A 423 11.12 -2.56 -9.34
CA VAL A 423 10.91 -2.67 -10.80
C VAL A 423 11.92 -1.82 -11.58
N LEU A 424 12.20 -0.59 -11.14
CA LEU A 424 13.16 0.29 -11.81
C LEU A 424 14.61 -0.12 -11.56
N ALA A 425 14.93 -0.66 -10.38
CA ALA A 425 16.25 -1.18 -10.07
C ALA A 425 16.56 -2.46 -10.83
N ALA A 426 15.60 -3.37 -10.96
CA ALA A 426 15.72 -4.55 -11.83
C ALA A 426 15.96 -4.16 -13.30
N ARG A 427 15.47 -3.00 -13.75
CA ARG A 427 15.72 -2.44 -15.09
C ARG A 427 16.97 -1.56 -15.19
N GLY A 428 17.77 -1.46 -14.14
CA GLY A 428 18.97 -0.61 -14.09
C GLY A 428 18.70 0.91 -14.17
N ARG A 429 17.44 1.34 -13.96
CA ARG A 429 17.00 2.74 -14.03
C ARG A 429 17.17 3.51 -12.73
N LEU A 430 17.27 2.80 -11.61
CA LEU A 430 17.50 3.33 -10.27
C LEU A 430 18.37 2.36 -9.44
N PRO A 431 18.95 2.80 -8.31
CA PRO A 431 19.59 1.89 -7.36
C PRO A 431 18.56 1.19 -6.47
N TRP A 432 18.85 -0.07 -6.07
CA TRP A 432 18.06 -0.80 -5.06
C TRP A 432 17.91 -0.03 -3.75
N ARG A 433 18.98 0.65 -3.32
CA ARG A 433 18.98 1.53 -2.15
C ARG A 433 18.70 2.98 -2.55
N CYS A 434 17.59 3.23 -3.24
CA CYS A 434 17.23 4.54 -3.82
C CYS A 434 17.31 5.70 -2.80
N MET A 435 16.62 5.61 -1.65
CA MET A 435 16.75 6.63 -0.60
C MET A 435 18.16 6.72 -0.01
N ALA A 436 18.96 5.64 -0.04
CA ALA A 436 20.34 5.69 0.41
C ALA A 436 21.16 6.63 -0.49
N TRP A 437 20.97 6.44 -1.79
CA TRP A 437 21.66 7.15 -2.85
C TRP A 437 21.18 8.60 -3.04
N LEU A 438 19.87 8.89 -2.94
CA LEU A 438 19.35 10.27 -3.05
C LEU A 438 19.95 11.19 -1.98
N ASP A 439 20.12 10.68 -0.77
CA ASP A 439 20.78 11.41 0.31
C ASP A 439 22.29 11.58 0.08
N GLU A 440 22.92 10.64 -0.61
CA GLU A 440 24.31 10.81 -1.06
C GLU A 440 24.40 11.94 -2.09
N ALA A 441 23.46 11.99 -3.05
CA ALA A 441 23.37 13.07 -4.02
C ALA A 441 23.03 14.43 -3.35
N TYR A 442 22.23 14.43 -2.29
CA TYR A 442 21.99 15.62 -1.46
C TYR A 442 23.27 16.09 -0.76
N ARG A 443 24.00 15.19 -0.08
CA ARG A 443 25.26 15.54 0.60
C ARG A 443 26.35 15.97 -0.36
N SER A 444 26.37 15.40 -1.56
CA SER A 444 27.30 15.76 -2.63
C SER A 444 26.88 17.04 -3.37
N GLY A 445 25.81 17.71 -2.93
CA GLY A 445 25.39 19.02 -3.43
C GLY A 445 24.53 19.00 -4.69
N LEU A 446 24.32 17.84 -5.33
CA LEU A 446 23.50 17.71 -6.54
C LEU A 446 22.01 17.96 -6.27
N LEU A 447 21.55 17.52 -5.09
CA LEU A 447 20.17 17.72 -4.64
C LEU A 447 20.13 18.65 -3.42
N ARG A 448 18.98 19.31 -3.22
CA ARG A 448 18.61 20.03 -2.00
C ARG A 448 17.32 19.44 -1.44
N ARG A 449 17.05 19.64 -0.15
CA ARG A 449 15.81 19.21 0.51
C ARG A 449 14.88 20.41 0.67
N VAL A 450 13.62 20.25 0.28
CA VAL A 450 12.55 21.24 0.50
C VAL A 450 11.36 20.49 1.11
N GLY A 451 11.17 20.64 2.43
CA GLY A 451 10.23 19.81 3.18
C GLY A 451 10.51 18.31 2.99
N PRO A 452 9.49 17.49 2.67
CA PRO A 452 9.65 16.03 2.47
C PRO A 452 10.16 15.64 1.07
N ALA A 453 10.49 16.61 0.21
CA ALA A 453 10.93 16.38 -1.17
C ALA A 453 12.42 16.67 -1.37
N PHE A 454 13.02 15.97 -2.34
CA PHE A 454 14.30 16.37 -2.93
C PHE A 454 14.05 17.25 -4.14
N GLN A 455 14.89 18.25 -4.38
CA GLN A 455 14.91 19.02 -5.62
C GLN A 455 16.33 19.00 -6.17
N PHE A 456 16.49 19.07 -7.48
CA PHE A 456 17.79 19.39 -8.05
C PHE A 456 18.21 20.78 -7.55
N ARG A 457 19.48 20.94 -7.17
CA ARG A 457 19.97 22.22 -6.63
C ARG A 457 19.78 23.36 -7.65
N HIS A 458 19.93 23.04 -8.93
CA HIS A 458 19.81 23.94 -10.07
C HIS A 458 18.76 23.39 -11.04
N ALA A 459 17.90 24.26 -11.57
CA ALA A 459 16.88 23.87 -12.54
C ALA A 459 17.52 23.51 -13.89
N GLU A 460 18.56 24.26 -14.24
CA GLU A 460 19.38 24.08 -15.43
C GLU A 460 20.05 22.71 -15.45
N LEU A 461 20.48 22.21 -14.28
CA LEU A 461 21.01 20.86 -14.11
C LEU A 461 19.95 19.80 -14.42
N GLN A 462 18.73 19.97 -13.91
CA GLN A 462 17.61 19.06 -14.19
C GLN A 462 17.31 19.06 -15.69
N ASP A 463 17.23 20.23 -16.33
CA ASP A 463 16.93 20.35 -17.75
C ASP A 463 18.03 19.74 -18.62
N ARG A 464 19.30 19.95 -18.28
CA ARG A 464 20.45 19.32 -18.93
C ARG A 464 20.43 17.80 -18.82
N LEU A 465 20.16 17.26 -17.63
CA LEU A 465 20.07 15.82 -17.39
C LEU A 465 18.85 15.18 -18.07
N ALA A 466 17.77 15.95 -18.26
CA ALA A 466 16.60 15.50 -18.98
C ALA A 466 16.86 15.39 -20.50
N SER A 467 17.63 16.33 -21.06
CA SER A 467 17.95 16.42 -22.50
C SER A 467 19.07 15.50 -22.97
N THR A 468 19.86 14.90 -22.07
CA THR A 468 21.04 14.06 -22.40
C THR A 468 20.73 12.72 -23.10
N ARG A 469 19.55 12.57 -23.71
CA ARG A 469 19.13 11.37 -24.45
C ARG A 469 19.11 11.53 -25.98
N ASP A 470 19.30 12.74 -26.49
CA ASP A 470 19.20 13.04 -27.93
C ASP A 470 20.54 13.16 -28.67
N ARG A 471 21.67 12.86 -28.03
CA ARG A 471 22.94 12.69 -28.75
C ARG A 471 23.32 11.21 -28.79
N PRO A 472 23.14 10.50 -29.93
CA PRO A 472 23.94 9.31 -30.16
C PRO A 472 25.40 9.68 -29.92
N SER A 473 26.08 8.86 -29.13
CA SER A 473 27.52 8.97 -28.96
C SER A 473 28.16 8.99 -30.36
N PRO A 474 28.98 9.99 -30.70
CA PRO A 474 29.74 9.95 -31.95
C PRO A 474 30.65 8.73 -32.01
#